data_AF-A0A1Q2M3I8-F1
#
_entry.id   AF-A0A1Q2M3I8-F1
#
_cell.length_a   1.000
_cell.length_b   1.000
_cell.length_c   1.000
_cell.angle_alpha   90.00
_cell.angle_beta   90.00
_cell.angle_gamma   90.00
#
_symmetry.space_group_name_H-M   'P 1'
#
loop_
_entity.id
_entity.type
_entity.pdbx_description
1 polymer ?
#
loop_
_entity_poly.entity_id
_entity_poly.type
_entity_poly.pdbx_seq_one_letter_code
_entity_poly.pdbx_strand_id
1 'polypeptide(L)'
;MRAMTMKSTPTFYTLAVLILLSLTGCVSNAPEPINPRSLAQSAVADTHLGWKPAPAHQLNYSLATSSGIARMEMRALPVDLQALTIELPGMRNVEGVQWRATNGQQAMLFDGDQGMDGVTLERQRRGYRLQMRGPALESIRNGGFLTVIDYYRN
;
A
#
# COMPACT_ATOMS: atom_id res chain seq x y z
N MET A 1 10.53 -59.21 -58.50
CA MET A 1 10.69 -58.50 -59.80
C MET A 1 10.58 -57.00 -59.56
N ARG A 2 11.57 -56.25 -60.05
CA ARG A 2 11.55 -54.85 -60.52
C ARG A 2 10.82 -53.76 -59.71
N ALA A 3 11.66 -52.92 -59.11
CA ALA A 3 11.75 -51.45 -59.23
C ALA A 3 10.47 -50.60 -59.22
N MET A 4 10.44 -49.65 -58.27
CA MET A 4 9.99 -48.29 -58.57
C MET A 4 10.76 -47.27 -57.72
N THR A 5 11.66 -46.55 -58.39
CA THR A 5 12.22 -45.26 -57.97
C THR A 5 11.15 -44.18 -58.04
N MET A 6 11.06 -43.32 -57.03
CA MET A 6 10.61 -41.95 -57.23
C MET A 6 11.34 -40.98 -56.28
N LYS A 7 12.02 -40.01 -56.90
CA LYS A 7 12.64 -38.83 -56.29
C LYS A 7 11.55 -37.83 -55.87
N SER A 8 11.70 -37.16 -54.73
CA SER A 8 11.51 -35.70 -54.62
C SER A 8 11.89 -35.16 -53.23
N THR A 9 12.93 -34.33 -53.20
CA THR A 9 13.10 -33.18 -52.29
C THR A 9 12.89 -31.92 -53.16
N PRO A 10 12.63 -30.69 -52.65
CA PRO A 10 12.61 -30.20 -51.25
C PRO A 10 11.39 -29.28 -50.92
N THR A 11 10.99 -29.17 -49.64
CA THR A 11 10.07 -28.09 -49.19
C THR A 11 10.49 -27.57 -47.81
N PHE A 12 11.61 -26.87 -47.78
CA PHE A 12 12.12 -26.15 -46.60
C PHE A 12 11.57 -24.70 -46.48
N TYR A 13 10.40 -24.40 -47.04
CA TYR A 13 9.97 -23.00 -47.26
C TYR A 13 8.58 -22.62 -46.73
N THR A 14 7.96 -23.43 -45.88
CA THR A 14 6.62 -23.15 -45.32
C THR A 14 6.58 -23.04 -43.80
N LEU A 15 7.73 -22.89 -43.13
CA LEU A 15 7.79 -22.73 -41.67
C LEU A 15 8.22 -21.32 -41.21
N ALA A 16 8.53 -20.40 -42.11
CA ALA A 16 9.20 -19.14 -41.77
C ALA A 16 8.30 -17.88 -41.76
N VAL A 17 7.05 -17.94 -42.21
CA VAL A 17 6.23 -16.73 -42.41
C VAL A 17 5.13 -16.53 -41.35
N LEU A 18 4.82 -17.53 -40.52
CA LEU A 18 3.74 -17.44 -39.54
C LEU A 18 4.17 -17.03 -38.12
N ILE A 19 5.46 -16.76 -37.90
CA ILE A 19 6.01 -16.36 -36.58
C ILE A 19 6.17 -14.83 -36.45
N LEU A 20 5.78 -14.04 -37.47
CA LEU A 20 6.00 -12.58 -37.49
C LEU A 20 4.80 -11.72 -37.05
N LEU A 21 3.70 -12.31 -36.54
CA LEU A 21 2.49 -11.57 -36.15
C LEU A 21 2.18 -11.57 -34.65
N SER A 22 3.07 -12.07 -33.78
CA SER A 22 2.82 -12.14 -32.33
C SER A 22 3.51 -11.04 -31.50
N LEU A 23 3.87 -9.89 -32.08
CA LEU A 23 4.60 -8.81 -31.38
C LEU A 23 3.81 -7.49 -31.23
N THR A 24 2.49 -7.51 -31.39
CA THR A 24 1.66 -6.36 -31.02
C THR A 24 1.32 -6.39 -29.53
N GLY A 25 2.18 -5.74 -28.75
CA GLY A 25 1.75 -4.84 -27.68
C GLY A 25 1.19 -5.49 -26.41
N CYS A 26 2.09 -5.96 -25.54
CA CYS A 26 1.83 -5.87 -24.11
C CYS A 26 1.77 -4.39 -23.75
N VAL A 27 0.59 -3.78 -23.75
CA VAL A 27 0.36 -2.56 -22.97
C VAL A 27 0.41 -3.00 -21.51
N SER A 28 1.62 -3.11 -20.98
CA SER A 28 1.75 -3.09 -19.53
C SER A 28 1.28 -1.70 -19.14
N ASN A 29 0.10 -1.62 -18.52
CA ASN A 29 -0.18 -0.56 -17.56
C ASN A 29 0.87 -0.73 -16.46
N ALA A 30 2.09 -0.25 -16.72
CA ALA A 30 3.12 -0.17 -15.72
C ALA A 30 2.51 0.73 -14.64
N PRO A 31 2.33 0.23 -13.42
CA PRO A 31 2.01 1.10 -12.30
C PRO A 31 3.04 2.21 -12.34
N GLU A 32 2.57 3.46 -12.38
CA GLU A 32 3.43 4.64 -12.36
C GLU A 32 4.52 4.41 -11.30
N PRO A 33 5.81 4.64 -11.62
CA PRO A 33 6.89 4.36 -10.70
C PRO A 33 6.63 5.11 -9.40
N ILE A 34 6.27 4.36 -8.36
CA ILE A 34 5.93 4.88 -7.04
C ILE A 34 7.10 5.75 -6.59
N ASN A 35 6.85 7.05 -6.50
CA ASN A 35 7.81 7.96 -5.91
C ASN A 35 7.95 7.59 -4.43
N PRO A 36 9.13 7.14 -3.96
CA PRO A 36 9.31 6.75 -2.56
C PRO A 36 9.07 7.91 -1.58
N ARG A 37 9.01 9.16 -2.08
CA ARG A 37 8.64 10.36 -1.31
C ARG A 37 7.14 10.57 -1.15
N SER A 38 6.28 9.87 -1.91
CA SER A 38 4.82 10.05 -1.85
C SER A 38 4.08 8.88 -1.19
N LEU A 39 4.71 7.73 -0.97
CA LEU A 39 4.11 6.59 -0.27
C LEU A 39 4.97 6.19 0.94
N ALA A 40 4.65 6.79 2.09
CA ALA A 40 4.84 6.24 3.43
C ALA A 40 6.18 5.50 3.70
N GLN A 41 7.29 6.08 3.25
CA GLN A 41 8.60 5.83 3.86
C GLN A 41 9.03 7.14 4.51
N SER A 42 9.00 7.17 5.83
CA SER A 42 9.40 8.30 6.66
C SER A 42 10.71 8.93 6.16
N ALA A 43 10.64 10.09 5.50
CA ALA A 43 11.82 10.82 5.06
C ALA A 43 12.41 11.72 6.16
N VAL A 44 11.81 11.75 7.36
CA VAL A 44 12.31 12.53 8.50
C VAL A 44 12.20 11.69 9.77
N ALA A 45 13.16 10.79 9.95
CA ALA A 45 13.47 10.21 11.24
C ALA A 45 14.41 11.15 11.99
N ASP A 46 13.97 12.35 12.35
CA ASP A 46 14.76 13.15 13.30
C ASP A 46 14.44 12.70 14.72
N THR A 47 15.11 11.62 15.16
CA THR A 47 15.42 11.46 16.57
C THR A 47 16.78 10.79 16.68
N HIS A 48 17.60 11.31 17.57
CA HIS A 48 18.90 10.83 18.00
C HIS A 48 18.85 9.44 18.69
N LEU A 49 17.82 8.63 18.41
CA LEU A 49 17.45 7.40 19.13
C LEU A 49 17.31 6.16 18.22
N GLY A 50 17.52 6.30 16.91
CA GLY A 50 17.60 5.18 15.97
C GLY A 50 16.25 4.53 15.68
N TRP A 51 15.93 4.34 14.40
CA TRP A 51 14.79 3.53 14.01
C TRP A 51 15.09 2.05 14.28
N LYS A 52 14.22 1.38 15.02
CA LYS A 52 14.23 -0.08 15.15
C LYS A 52 13.26 -0.67 14.11
N PRO A 53 13.65 -1.76 13.43
CA PRO A 53 12.72 -2.49 12.57
C PRO A 53 11.46 -2.88 13.35
N ALA A 54 10.30 -2.87 12.67
CA ALA A 54 9.09 -3.42 13.24
C ALA A 54 9.32 -4.90 13.59
N PRO A 55 8.74 -5.41 14.70
CA PRO A 55 8.74 -6.84 14.97
C PRO A 55 8.12 -7.65 13.82
N ALA A 56 8.39 -8.94 13.77
CA ALA A 56 7.76 -9.83 12.79
C ALA A 56 6.22 -9.70 12.82
N HIS A 57 5.60 -9.71 11.64
CA HIS A 57 4.15 -9.56 11.46
C HIS A 57 3.57 -8.22 11.96
N GLN A 58 4.41 -7.19 12.06
CA GLN A 58 4.00 -5.82 12.34
C GLN A 58 4.53 -4.87 11.27
N LEU A 59 3.81 -3.77 11.07
CA LEU A 59 4.14 -2.74 10.10
C LEU A 59 4.08 -1.37 10.77
N ASN A 60 5.10 -0.55 10.57
CA ASN A 60 5.22 0.77 11.17
C ASN A 60 5.34 1.86 10.11
N TYR A 61 4.48 2.87 10.19
CA TYR A 61 4.56 4.11 9.39
C TYR A 61 4.81 5.33 10.27
N SER A 62 5.29 6.41 9.65
CA SER A 62 5.36 7.72 10.28
C SER A 62 4.97 8.79 9.26
N LEU A 63 4.04 9.67 9.61
CA LEU A 63 3.56 10.74 8.74
C LEU A 63 3.36 12.05 9.51
N ALA A 64 3.96 13.13 9.02
CA ALA A 64 3.79 14.49 9.53
C ALA A 64 3.07 15.35 8.50
N THR A 65 2.18 16.25 8.93
CA THR A 65 1.54 17.23 8.06
C THR A 65 1.41 18.60 8.74
N SER A 66 1.58 19.67 7.97
CA SER A 66 1.48 21.05 8.46
C SER A 66 0.06 21.62 8.48
N SER A 67 -0.91 20.92 7.89
CA SER A 67 -2.29 21.38 7.68
C SER A 67 -3.29 20.95 8.76
N GLY A 68 -2.84 20.20 9.77
CA GLY A 68 -3.75 19.50 10.70
C GLY A 68 -4.49 18.32 10.06
N ILE A 69 -4.14 17.91 8.83
CA ILE A 69 -4.72 16.72 8.20
C ILE A 69 -3.60 15.86 7.64
N ALA A 70 -3.47 14.64 8.17
CA ALA A 70 -2.58 13.63 7.61
C ALA A 70 -3.35 12.64 6.75
N ARG A 71 -3.06 12.61 5.46
CA ARG A 71 -3.60 11.60 4.54
C ARG A 71 -2.48 10.71 4.04
N MET A 72 -2.69 9.40 4.08
CA MET A 72 -1.83 8.41 3.45
C MET A 72 -2.63 7.49 2.55
N GLU A 73 -2.06 7.18 1.40
CA GLU A 73 -2.48 6.03 0.62
C GLU A 73 -1.80 4.77 1.18
N MET A 74 -2.61 3.75 1.43
CA MET A 74 -2.24 2.45 1.92
C MET A 74 -2.39 1.43 0.81
N ARG A 75 -1.35 0.63 0.61
CA ARG A 75 -1.46 -0.61 -0.17
C ARG A 75 -2.18 -1.67 0.64
N ALA A 76 -2.64 -2.72 -0.03
CA ALA A 76 -3.16 -3.91 0.65
C ALA A 76 -2.10 -4.47 1.63
N LEU A 77 -2.56 -4.83 2.82
CA LEU A 77 -1.73 -5.31 3.92
C LEU A 77 -1.55 -6.83 3.84
N PRO A 78 -0.36 -7.37 4.15
CA PRO A 78 -0.11 -8.81 4.15
C PRO A 78 -1.07 -9.56 5.06
N VAL A 79 -1.59 -10.71 4.63
CA VAL A 79 -2.63 -11.49 5.35
C VAL A 79 -2.18 -11.90 6.75
N ASP A 80 -0.88 -12.14 6.94
CA ASP A 80 -0.27 -12.52 8.21
C ASP A 80 0.06 -11.33 9.12
N LEU A 81 -0.16 -10.08 8.65
CA LEU A 81 0.03 -8.88 9.46
C LEU A 81 -0.95 -8.87 10.63
N GLN A 82 -0.44 -8.76 11.85
CA GLN A 82 -1.21 -8.81 13.09
C GLN A 82 -1.46 -7.42 13.69
N ALA A 83 -0.56 -6.47 13.43
CA ALA A 83 -0.69 -5.12 13.91
C ALA A 83 -0.08 -4.09 12.94
N LEU A 84 -0.73 -2.94 12.88
CA LEU A 84 -0.27 -1.76 12.17
C LEU A 84 -0.07 -0.63 13.18
N THR A 85 1.12 -0.04 13.21
CA THR A 85 1.42 1.15 13.99
C THR A 85 1.71 2.32 13.06
N ILE A 86 1.15 3.48 13.37
CA ILE A 86 1.35 4.72 12.64
C ILE A 86 1.71 5.81 13.64
N GLU A 87 2.93 6.31 13.53
CA GLU A 87 3.38 7.49 14.25
C GLU A 87 2.88 8.75 13.52
N LEU A 88 2.26 9.63 14.29
CA LEU A 88 1.64 10.87 13.81
C LEU A 88 2.33 12.07 14.49
N PRO A 89 3.62 12.31 14.20
CA PRO A 89 4.33 13.44 14.77
C PRO A 89 3.70 14.77 14.36
N GLY A 90 3.70 15.73 15.28
CA GLY A 90 3.15 17.06 15.07
C GLY A 90 1.64 17.18 15.29
N MET A 91 0.91 16.06 15.36
CA MET A 91 -0.52 16.08 15.69
C MET A 91 -0.76 16.49 17.14
N ARG A 92 -1.64 17.47 17.35
CA ARG A 92 -1.86 18.09 18.66
C ARG A 92 -3.13 17.60 19.33
N ASN A 93 -4.23 17.49 18.61
CA ASN A 93 -5.53 17.03 19.08
C ASN A 93 -6.28 16.29 17.96
N VAL A 94 -6.04 14.99 17.84
CA VAL A 94 -6.71 14.17 16.82
C VAL A 94 -8.20 14.08 17.14
N GLU A 95 -9.04 14.55 16.21
CA GLU A 95 -10.50 14.50 16.27
C GLU A 95 -11.10 13.42 15.38
N GLY A 96 -10.30 12.80 14.52
CA GLY A 96 -10.83 11.75 13.67
C GLY A 96 -9.77 10.95 12.94
N VAL A 97 -10.05 9.67 12.77
CA VAL A 97 -9.30 8.77 11.89
C VAL A 97 -10.31 8.06 10.99
N GLN A 98 -10.19 8.29 9.70
CA GLN A 98 -11.09 7.76 8.68
C GLN A 98 -10.32 6.92 7.69
N TRP A 99 -10.91 5.81 7.25
CA TRP A 99 -10.40 5.02 6.14
C TRP A 99 -11.44 4.96 5.01
N ARG A 100 -10.94 4.99 3.77
CA ARG A 100 -11.75 4.82 2.57
C ARG A 100 -11.04 3.93 1.56
N ALA A 101 -11.68 2.85 1.17
CA ALA A 101 -11.24 2.00 0.06
C ALA A 101 -11.46 2.66 -1.30
N THR A 102 -10.72 2.18 -2.30
CA THR A 102 -10.90 2.58 -3.70
C THR A 102 -12.26 2.14 -4.28
N ASN A 103 -12.89 1.11 -3.71
CA ASN A 103 -14.23 0.64 -4.10
C ASN A 103 -15.39 1.42 -3.45
N GLY A 104 -15.10 2.50 -2.71
CA GLY A 104 -16.09 3.34 -2.06
C GLY A 104 -16.50 2.91 -0.65
N GLN A 105 -16.05 1.75 -0.15
CA GLN A 105 -16.21 1.40 1.26
C GLN A 105 -15.46 2.39 2.15
N GLN A 106 -16.01 2.67 3.32
CA GLN A 106 -15.41 3.59 4.28
C GLN A 106 -15.68 3.16 5.72
N ALA A 107 -14.80 3.56 6.62
CA ALA A 107 -14.91 3.32 8.05
C ALA A 107 -14.44 4.53 8.84
N MET A 108 -15.17 4.88 9.89
CA MET A 108 -14.66 5.74 10.96
C MET A 108 -13.92 4.84 11.95
N LEU A 109 -12.60 4.99 12.03
CA LEU A 109 -11.75 4.19 12.92
C LEU A 109 -11.65 4.82 14.30
N PHE A 110 -11.74 6.15 14.38
CA PHE A 110 -11.77 6.92 15.62
C PHE A 110 -12.53 8.22 15.36
N ASP A 111 -13.44 8.61 16.23
CA ASP A 111 -14.34 9.76 16.04
C ASP A 111 -14.01 11.00 16.88
N GLY A 112 -12.89 10.98 17.59
CA GLY A 112 -12.49 12.03 18.53
C GLY A 112 -12.63 11.61 19.99
N ASP A 113 -13.56 10.69 20.26
CA ASP A 113 -13.86 10.21 21.61
C ASP A 113 -13.60 8.70 21.73
N GLN A 114 -14.08 7.92 20.77
CA GLN A 114 -14.03 6.46 20.78
C GLN A 114 -13.43 5.91 19.48
N GLY A 115 -12.68 4.82 19.64
CA GLY A 115 -12.13 4.03 18.55
C GLY A 115 -13.01 2.83 18.24
N MET A 116 -13.01 2.41 16.97
CA MET A 116 -13.48 1.08 16.57
C MET A 116 -12.70 -0.01 17.32
N ASP A 117 -13.31 -1.18 17.52
CA ASP A 117 -12.66 -2.35 18.11
C ASP A 117 -11.32 -2.67 17.45
N GLY A 118 -10.25 -2.62 18.27
CA GLY A 118 -8.88 -2.86 17.82
C GLY A 118 -8.12 -1.61 17.38
N VAL A 119 -8.72 -0.41 17.48
CA VAL A 119 -8.05 0.87 17.32
C VAL A 119 -7.59 1.39 18.69
N THR A 120 -6.35 1.87 18.77
CA THR A 120 -5.84 2.59 19.93
C THR A 120 -5.12 3.84 19.46
N LEU A 121 -5.43 4.97 20.07
CA LEU A 121 -4.77 6.23 19.80
C LEU A 121 -4.15 6.77 21.08
N GLU A 122 -2.82 6.76 21.13
CA GLU A 122 -2.05 7.09 22.32
C GLU A 122 -1.28 8.40 22.12
N ARG A 123 -1.42 9.35 23.04
CA ARG A 123 -0.64 10.58 23.00
C ARG A 123 0.83 10.28 23.27
N GLN A 124 1.69 10.79 22.40
CA GLN A 124 3.14 10.73 22.51
C GLN A 124 3.70 12.13 22.84
N ARG A 125 4.99 12.20 23.23
CA ARG A 125 5.65 13.47 23.57
C ARG A 125 5.58 14.54 22.46
N ARG A 126 5.55 14.11 21.19
CA ARG A 126 5.55 14.99 20.01
C ARG A 126 4.48 14.61 18.98
N GLY A 127 3.34 14.08 19.42
CA GLY A 127 2.29 13.66 18.49
C GLY A 127 1.39 12.58 19.07
N TYR A 128 0.97 11.67 18.20
CA TYR A 128 0.19 10.50 18.57
C TYR A 128 0.75 9.23 17.94
N ARG A 129 0.43 8.10 18.55
CA ARG A 129 0.60 6.77 17.97
C ARG A 129 -0.77 6.17 17.76
N LEU A 130 -1.09 5.86 16.50
CA LEU A 130 -2.26 5.09 16.12
C LEU A 130 -1.84 3.62 15.96
N GLN A 131 -2.51 2.72 16.68
CA GLN A 131 -2.35 1.28 16.53
C GLN A 131 -3.67 0.65 16.08
N MET A 132 -3.58 -0.31 15.16
CA MET A 132 -4.72 -1.08 14.65
C MET A 132 -4.39 -2.56 14.67
N ARG A 133 -5.32 -3.37 15.19
CA ARG A 133 -5.24 -4.83 15.28
C ARG A 133 -6.64 -5.44 15.14
N GLY A 134 -6.72 -6.74 14.88
CA GLY A 134 -8.01 -7.45 14.85
C GLY A 134 -9.00 -6.81 13.88
N PRO A 135 -10.28 -6.59 14.26
CA PRO A 135 -11.32 -6.11 13.35
C PRO A 135 -10.98 -4.81 12.61
N ALA A 136 -10.36 -3.83 13.29
CA ALA A 136 -9.93 -2.59 12.67
C ALA A 136 -8.80 -2.78 11.63
N LEU A 137 -7.91 -3.76 11.83
CA LEU A 137 -6.88 -4.07 10.85
C LEU A 137 -7.49 -4.80 9.63
N GLU A 138 -8.45 -5.69 9.87
CA GLU A 138 -9.16 -6.39 8.80
C GLU A 138 -9.97 -5.43 7.92
N SER A 139 -10.62 -4.42 8.53
CA SER A 139 -11.45 -3.47 7.78
C SER A 139 -10.65 -2.66 6.76
N ILE A 140 -9.37 -2.39 7.03
CA ILE A 140 -8.49 -1.60 6.16
C ILE A 140 -7.52 -2.46 5.32
N ARG A 141 -7.58 -3.79 5.46
CA ARG A 141 -6.60 -4.73 4.90
C ARG A 141 -6.45 -4.61 3.38
N ASN A 142 -7.51 -4.25 2.68
CA ASN A 142 -7.49 -4.11 1.22
C ASN A 142 -6.77 -2.84 0.72
N GLY A 143 -6.23 -2.03 1.62
CA GLY A 143 -5.63 -0.74 1.28
C GLY A 143 -6.67 0.36 1.10
N GLY A 144 -6.28 1.51 0.55
CA GLY A 144 -7.14 2.68 0.40
C GLY A 144 -6.50 3.93 0.97
N PHE A 145 -7.29 4.91 1.39
CA PHE A 145 -6.80 6.16 1.97
C PHE A 145 -7.15 6.25 3.44
N LEU A 146 -6.14 6.42 4.29
CA LEU A 146 -6.32 6.76 5.70
C LEU A 146 -6.15 8.26 5.86
N THR A 147 -7.11 8.92 6.52
CA THR A 147 -7.10 10.34 6.82
C THR A 147 -7.22 10.53 8.33
N VAL A 148 -6.24 11.19 8.92
CA VAL A 148 -6.23 11.63 10.32
C VAL A 148 -6.46 13.14 10.34
N ILE A 149 -7.41 13.57 11.16
CA ILE A 149 -7.81 14.97 11.31
C ILE A 149 -7.38 15.42 12.72
N ASP A 150 -6.61 16.49 12.77
CA ASP A 150 -6.18 17.21 13.95
C ASP A 150 -6.82 18.59 13.93
N TYR A 151 -7.58 18.91 14.96
CA TYR A 151 -8.24 20.19 15.05
C TYR A 151 -7.37 21.18 15.79
N TYR A 152 -6.78 22.08 15.00
CA TYR A 152 -6.08 23.23 15.52
C TYR A 152 -7.07 24.40 15.65
N ARG A 153 -7.61 24.60 16.87
CA ARG A 153 -8.34 25.82 17.23
C ARG A 153 -7.29 26.84 17.73
N ASN A 154 -7.05 27.90 16.95
CA ASN A 154 -6.29 29.08 17.42
C ASN A 154 -7.08 29.81 18.51
#